data_AF-A0A3D3IBB1-F1
#
_entry.id   AF-A0A3D3IBB1-F1
#
_cell.length_a   1.000
_cell.length_b   1.000
_cell.length_c   1.000
_cell.angle_alpha   90.00
_cell.angle_beta   90.00
_cell.angle_gamma   90.00
#
_symmetry.space_group_name_H-M   'P 1'
#
loop_
_entity.id
_entity.type
_entity.pdbx_description
1 polymer ?
#
loop_
_entity_poly.entity_id
_entity_poly.type
_entity_poly.pdbx_seq_one_letter_code
_entity_poly.pdbx_strand_id
1 'polypeptide(L)'
;MSSNSQSSVEELVIYFKSIEGYFTGEKKMFDFIKSMIGNQSIDTVISKVAAIGNPSLWQNGGQTTMAAHIHSLNIDDRLMKGDHSVVTDICKFEMIHNPCELYHFASKYCCFHFPNLFPIYCSSSHRLVNAFNSGQCKDIKDHYEWYVEKMKSIKEEFSLTPLNYLELNKFLWLYEEQLSEIASAKMPSIPCL
;
A
#
# COMPACT_ATOMS: atom_id res chain seq x y z
N MET A 1 -17.90 32.41 15.57
CA MET A 1 -18.20 31.24 14.70
C MET A 1 -16.91 30.45 14.58
N SER A 2 -16.77 29.40 15.39
CA SER A 2 -15.56 28.56 15.42
C SER A 2 -15.96 27.16 15.86
N SER A 3 -16.68 26.44 14.99
CA SER A 3 -17.03 25.03 15.20
C SER A 3 -16.01 24.17 14.45
N ASN A 4 -14.82 23.97 15.01
CA ASN A 4 -13.93 22.90 14.57
C ASN A 4 -14.41 21.60 15.21
N SER A 5 -15.32 20.90 14.53
CA SER A 5 -15.65 19.51 14.88
C SER A 5 -14.49 18.63 14.43
N GLN A 6 -13.57 18.32 15.33
CA GLN A 6 -12.55 17.31 15.11
C GLN A 6 -13.28 15.97 14.92
N SER A 7 -13.35 15.47 13.69
CA SER A 7 -14.02 14.18 13.42
C SER A 7 -13.16 13.04 13.94
N SER A 8 -13.77 12.09 14.64
CA SER A 8 -13.09 10.86 15.05
C SER A 8 -12.70 10.04 13.81
N VAL A 9 -11.70 9.16 13.95
CA VAL A 9 -11.30 8.30 12.82
C VAL A 9 -12.44 7.37 12.41
N GLU A 10 -13.25 6.92 13.37
CA GLU A 10 -14.44 6.12 13.11
C GLU A 10 -15.47 6.86 12.23
N GLU A 11 -15.71 8.15 12.48
CA GLU A 11 -16.58 8.98 11.63
C GLU A 11 -16.02 9.13 10.21
N LEU A 12 -14.71 9.30 10.07
CA LEU A 12 -14.06 9.36 8.76
C LEU A 12 -14.23 8.03 8.00
N VAL A 13 -14.12 6.88 8.67
CA VAL A 13 -14.34 5.56 8.06
C VAL A 13 -15.80 5.39 7.61
N ILE A 14 -16.76 5.80 8.44
CA ILE A 14 -18.19 5.76 8.09
C ILE A 14 -18.45 6.62 6.85
N TYR A 15 -17.96 7.86 6.87
CA TYR A 15 -18.11 8.78 5.76
C TYR A 15 -17.45 8.23 4.49
N PHE A 16 -16.20 7.75 4.57
CA PHE A 16 -15.49 7.11 3.46
C PHE A 16 -16.31 6.00 2.79
N LYS A 17 -16.93 5.12 3.58
CA LYS A 17 -17.75 4.01 3.08
C LYS A 17 -19.06 4.49 2.44
N SER A 18 -19.54 5.68 2.78
CA SER A 18 -20.76 6.27 2.20
C SER A 18 -20.54 6.99 0.87
N ILE A 19 -19.30 7.30 0.48
CA ILE A 19 -19.02 8.06 -0.74
C ILE A 19 -19.24 7.15 -1.97
N GLU A 20 -20.37 7.35 -2.66
CA GLU A 20 -20.66 6.62 -3.89
C GLU A 20 -19.65 6.93 -5.00
N GLY A 21 -19.26 5.90 -5.74
CA GLY A 21 -18.40 6.03 -6.92
C GLY A 21 -16.91 6.30 -6.64
N TYR A 22 -16.54 6.70 -5.43
CA TYR A 22 -15.20 7.18 -5.11
C TYR A 22 -14.08 6.12 -5.22
N PHE A 23 -14.41 4.85 -5.00
CA PHE A 23 -13.50 3.70 -5.09
C PHE A 23 -13.66 2.91 -6.40
N THR A 24 -14.36 3.47 -7.40
CA THR A 24 -14.72 2.72 -8.62
C THR A 24 -13.50 2.31 -9.43
N GLY A 25 -12.47 3.16 -9.52
CA GLY A 25 -11.26 2.86 -10.29
C GLY A 25 -10.48 1.69 -9.68
N GLU A 26 -10.17 1.77 -8.39
CA GLU A 26 -9.48 0.74 -7.63
C GLU A 26 -10.27 -0.55 -7.58
N LYS A 27 -11.60 -0.49 -7.42
CA LYS A 27 -12.48 -1.65 -7.47
C LYS A 27 -12.47 -2.34 -8.84
N LYS A 28 -12.60 -1.57 -9.94
CA LYS A 28 -12.52 -2.13 -11.29
C LYS A 28 -11.16 -2.77 -11.58
N MET A 29 -10.08 -2.13 -11.13
CA MET A 29 -8.74 -2.70 -11.24
C MET A 29 -8.63 -4.00 -10.44
N PHE A 30 -9.12 -4.02 -9.20
CA PHE A 30 -9.15 -5.23 -8.38
C PHE A 30 -9.96 -6.35 -9.03
N ASP A 31 -11.15 -6.05 -9.55
CA ASP A 31 -11.99 -7.04 -10.24
C ASP A 31 -11.29 -7.58 -11.50
N PHE A 32 -10.60 -6.72 -12.26
CA PHE A 32 -9.78 -7.13 -13.40
C PHE A 32 -8.64 -8.07 -13.00
N ILE A 33 -7.83 -7.71 -12.01
CA ILE A 33 -6.72 -8.55 -11.52
C ILE A 33 -7.24 -9.89 -10.99
N LYS A 34 -8.37 -9.87 -10.26
CA LYS A 34 -9.02 -11.07 -9.72
C LYS A 34 -9.56 -11.99 -10.81
N SER A 35 -10.00 -11.46 -11.95
CA SER A 35 -10.42 -12.27 -13.11
C SER A 35 -9.26 -13.03 -13.76
N MET A 36 -8.02 -12.60 -13.52
CA MET A 36 -6.80 -13.20 -14.04
C MET A 36 -6.10 -14.00 -12.93
N ILE A 37 -6.47 -15.27 -12.77
CA ILE A 37 -6.02 -16.10 -11.65
C ILE A 37 -4.52 -16.40 -11.73
N GLY A 38 -3.82 -16.22 -10.60
CA GLY A 38 -2.42 -16.61 -10.42
C GLY A 38 -1.43 -15.87 -11.31
N ASN A 39 -0.17 -16.30 -11.29
CA ASN A 39 0.96 -15.68 -11.97
C ASN A 39 1.77 -16.70 -12.79
N GLN A 40 1.17 -17.84 -13.12
CA GLN A 40 1.83 -18.92 -13.87
C GLN A 40 1.95 -18.66 -15.38
N SER A 41 1.07 -17.81 -15.92
CA SER A 41 1.11 -17.40 -17.33
C SER A 41 1.80 -16.05 -17.47
N ILE A 42 2.83 -15.99 -18.31
CA ILE A 42 3.55 -14.74 -18.58
C ILE A 42 2.62 -13.67 -19.18
N ASP A 43 1.70 -14.04 -20.07
CA ASP A 43 0.73 -13.11 -20.67
C ASP A 43 -0.23 -12.52 -19.63
N THR A 44 -0.62 -13.36 -18.66
CA THR A 44 -1.40 -12.92 -17.51
C THR A 44 -0.61 -11.92 -16.66
N VAL A 45 0.66 -12.21 -16.36
CA VAL A 45 1.50 -11.30 -15.58
C VAL A 45 1.73 -9.98 -16.33
N ILE A 46 2.01 -10.01 -17.63
CA ILE A 46 2.13 -8.81 -18.48
C ILE A 46 0.87 -7.95 -18.41
N SER A 47 -0.31 -8.57 -18.56
CA SER A 47 -1.60 -7.87 -18.49
C SER A 47 -1.80 -7.17 -17.14
N LYS A 48 -1.42 -7.82 -16.04
CA LYS A 48 -1.50 -7.25 -14.69
C LYS A 48 -0.52 -6.10 -14.48
N VAL A 49 0.74 -6.28 -14.89
CA VAL A 49 1.78 -5.24 -14.79
C VAL A 49 1.38 -4.01 -15.59
N ALA A 50 0.86 -4.20 -16.81
CA ALA A 50 0.38 -3.13 -17.67
C ALA A 50 -0.83 -2.39 -17.05
N ALA A 51 -1.79 -3.13 -16.51
CA ALA A 51 -3.00 -2.56 -15.91
C ALA A 51 -2.69 -1.78 -14.61
N ILE A 52 -1.88 -2.35 -13.71
CA ILE A 52 -1.51 -1.70 -12.45
C ILE A 52 -0.73 -0.41 -12.73
N GLY A 53 0.20 -0.48 -13.69
CA GLY A 53 0.98 0.65 -14.17
C GLY A 53 1.96 1.22 -13.14
N ASN A 54 3.12 1.66 -13.63
CA ASN A 54 4.01 2.55 -12.91
C ASN A 54 4.77 3.38 -13.95
N PRO A 55 4.81 4.73 -13.86
CA PRO A 55 5.59 5.57 -14.76
C PRO A 55 7.04 5.10 -14.94
N SER A 56 7.66 4.58 -13.88
CA SER A 56 9.03 4.06 -13.88
C SER A 56 9.22 2.79 -14.72
N LEU A 57 8.13 2.13 -15.12
CA LEU A 57 8.13 0.94 -15.98
C LEU A 57 7.83 1.25 -17.46
N TRP A 58 7.43 2.48 -17.81
CA TRP A 58 6.95 2.80 -19.17
C TRP A 58 8.05 2.89 -20.23
N GLN A 59 9.31 2.99 -19.81
CA GLN A 59 10.45 3.14 -20.72
C GLN A 59 11.15 1.79 -20.93
N ASN A 60 11.81 1.65 -22.09
CA ASN A 60 12.77 0.58 -22.38
C ASN A 60 12.24 -0.85 -22.15
N GLY A 61 10.95 -1.09 -22.38
CA GLY A 61 10.34 -2.40 -22.16
C GLY A 61 10.22 -2.82 -20.68
N GLY A 62 10.33 -1.88 -19.75
CA GLY A 62 10.33 -2.15 -18.30
C GLY A 62 9.13 -2.97 -17.82
N GLN A 63 7.94 -2.76 -18.37
CA GLN A 63 6.75 -3.58 -18.07
C GLN A 63 6.95 -5.06 -18.41
N THR A 64 7.49 -5.36 -19.59
CA THR A 64 7.73 -6.74 -20.04
C THR A 64 8.81 -7.39 -19.17
N THR A 65 9.90 -6.67 -18.87
CA THR A 65 10.97 -7.22 -18.02
C THR A 65 10.50 -7.43 -16.59
N MET A 66 9.72 -6.50 -16.02
CA MET A 66 9.11 -6.67 -14.69
C MET A 66 8.15 -7.86 -14.66
N ALA A 67 7.36 -8.07 -15.72
CA ALA A 67 6.49 -9.23 -15.82
C ALA A 67 7.28 -10.54 -15.87
N ALA A 68 8.36 -10.60 -16.64
CA ALA A 68 9.26 -11.75 -16.67
C ALA A 68 9.92 -12.01 -15.30
N HIS A 69 10.33 -10.95 -14.60
CA HIS A 69 10.86 -11.04 -13.24
C HIS A 69 9.83 -11.65 -12.28
N ILE A 70 8.62 -11.09 -12.20
CA ILE A 70 7.53 -11.61 -11.35
C ILE A 70 7.20 -13.06 -11.68
N HIS A 71 7.08 -13.39 -12.97
CA HIS A 71 6.79 -14.74 -13.44
C HIS A 71 7.84 -15.75 -12.96
N SER A 72 9.13 -15.39 -13.05
CA SER A 72 10.24 -16.25 -12.60
C SER A 72 10.25 -16.54 -11.10
N LEU A 73 9.64 -15.67 -10.28
CA LEU A 73 9.62 -15.81 -8.83
C LEU A 73 8.58 -16.83 -8.32
N ASN A 74 7.65 -17.30 -9.17
CA ASN A 74 6.61 -18.27 -8.83
C ASN A 74 5.88 -17.97 -7.51
N ILE A 75 5.27 -16.79 -7.43
CA ILE A 75 4.86 -16.17 -6.16
C ILE A 75 3.47 -16.58 -5.62
N ASP A 76 2.68 -17.37 -6.36
CA ASP A 76 1.26 -17.61 -6.02
C ASP A 76 1.05 -18.21 -4.63
N ASP A 77 1.81 -19.25 -4.27
CA ASP A 77 1.73 -19.89 -2.95
C ASP A 77 2.15 -18.94 -1.82
N ARG A 78 3.15 -18.09 -2.08
CA ARG A 78 3.68 -17.12 -1.13
C ARG A 78 2.68 -15.99 -0.88
N LEU A 79 2.08 -15.48 -1.95
CA LEU A 79 1.00 -14.49 -1.88
C LEU A 79 -0.19 -15.02 -1.05
N MET A 80 -0.61 -16.27 -1.29
CA MET A 80 -1.71 -16.90 -0.55
C MET A 80 -1.40 -17.06 0.94
N LYS A 81 -0.14 -17.33 1.30
CA LYS A 81 0.32 -17.46 2.69
C LYS A 81 0.58 -16.12 3.38
N GLY A 82 0.49 -15.00 2.67
CA GLY A 82 0.82 -13.68 3.20
C GLY A 82 2.32 -13.50 3.46
N ASP A 83 3.18 -14.15 2.68
CA ASP A 83 4.62 -13.99 2.76
C ASP A 83 5.04 -12.62 2.20
N HIS A 84 5.38 -11.71 3.10
CA HIS A 84 5.74 -10.32 2.78
C HIS A 84 7.06 -10.18 2.04
N SER A 85 7.94 -11.19 2.10
CA SER A 85 9.23 -11.17 1.38
C SER A 85 9.06 -11.19 -0.14
N VAL A 86 7.88 -11.56 -0.65
CA VAL A 86 7.53 -11.44 -2.08
C VAL A 86 7.68 -10.01 -2.57
N VAL A 87 7.30 -9.01 -1.77
CA VAL A 87 7.41 -7.60 -2.16
C VAL A 87 8.88 -7.23 -2.34
N THR A 88 9.74 -7.62 -1.40
CA THR A 88 11.18 -7.39 -1.49
C THR A 88 11.81 -8.11 -2.68
N ASP A 89 11.39 -9.34 -2.99
CA ASP A 89 11.90 -10.05 -4.16
C ASP A 89 11.50 -9.39 -5.49
N ILE A 90 10.27 -8.86 -5.60
CA ILE A 90 9.86 -8.07 -6.76
C ILE A 90 10.70 -6.78 -6.86
N CYS A 91 11.07 -6.17 -5.73
CA CYS A 91 11.92 -4.98 -5.68
C CYS A 91 13.40 -5.23 -6.04
N LYS A 92 13.87 -6.48 -6.16
CA LYS A 92 15.23 -6.80 -6.67
C LYS A 92 15.38 -6.57 -8.19
N PHE A 93 14.48 -5.80 -8.77
CA PHE A 93 14.44 -5.47 -10.19
C PHE A 93 15.44 -4.36 -10.53
N GLU A 94 16.46 -4.71 -11.33
CA GLU A 94 17.64 -3.86 -11.54
C GLU A 94 17.41 -2.65 -12.47
N MET A 95 16.34 -2.65 -13.29
CA MET A 95 16.11 -1.58 -14.27
C MET A 95 15.47 -0.31 -13.69
N ILE A 96 15.02 -0.32 -12.42
CA ILE A 96 14.51 0.87 -11.75
C ILE A 96 15.44 1.25 -10.60
N HIS A 97 15.96 2.46 -10.63
CA HIS A 97 16.90 2.95 -9.61
C HIS A 97 16.23 3.67 -8.43
N ASN A 98 14.91 3.89 -8.48
CA ASN A 98 14.15 4.50 -7.38
C ASN A 98 13.45 3.40 -6.55
N PRO A 99 13.97 3.06 -5.35
CA PRO A 99 13.40 1.97 -4.58
C PRO A 99 12.00 2.29 -4.06
N CYS A 100 11.66 3.55 -3.79
CA CYS A 100 10.33 3.92 -3.33
C CYS A 100 9.25 3.61 -4.38
N GLU A 101 9.55 3.84 -5.66
CA GLU A 101 8.63 3.54 -6.77
C GLU A 101 8.49 2.03 -6.99
N LEU A 102 9.59 1.28 -6.81
CA LEU A 102 9.56 -0.19 -6.84
C LEU A 102 8.70 -0.75 -5.70
N TYR A 103 8.92 -0.31 -4.47
CA TYR A 103 8.13 -0.77 -3.32
C TYR A 103 6.66 -0.38 -3.44
N HIS A 104 6.35 0.79 -3.98
CA HIS A 104 4.97 1.15 -4.29
C HIS A 104 4.36 0.15 -5.28
N PHE A 105 5.04 -0.11 -6.39
CA PHE A 105 4.54 -1.02 -7.41
C PHE A 105 4.38 -2.45 -6.86
N ALA A 106 5.43 -3.01 -6.25
CA ALA A 106 5.47 -4.38 -5.75
C ALA A 106 4.41 -4.63 -4.68
N SER A 107 4.28 -3.73 -3.71
CA SER A 107 3.26 -3.85 -2.65
C SER A 107 1.85 -3.68 -3.20
N LYS A 108 1.64 -2.77 -4.17
CA LYS A 108 0.36 -2.61 -4.88
C LYS A 108 -0.01 -3.85 -5.68
N TYR A 109 0.95 -4.46 -6.38
CA TYR A 109 0.77 -5.72 -7.09
C TYR A 109 0.29 -6.83 -6.15
N CYS A 110 0.97 -7.01 -5.01
CA CYS A 110 0.59 -8.02 -4.01
C CYS A 110 -0.77 -7.71 -3.37
N CYS A 111 -1.07 -6.43 -3.11
CA CYS A 111 -2.35 -6.01 -2.53
C CYS A 111 -3.54 -6.28 -3.46
N PHE A 112 -3.39 -6.09 -4.79
CA PHE A 112 -4.46 -6.44 -5.73
C PHE A 112 -4.75 -7.93 -5.79
N HIS A 113 -3.78 -8.78 -5.44
CA HIS A 113 -4.01 -10.21 -5.27
C HIS A 113 -4.68 -10.55 -3.92
N PHE A 114 -4.16 -10.01 -2.82
CA PHE A 114 -4.63 -10.29 -1.47
C PHE A 114 -4.71 -9.00 -0.63
N PRO A 115 -5.81 -8.22 -0.75
CA PRO A 115 -5.91 -6.90 -0.14
C PRO A 115 -5.97 -6.91 1.38
N ASN A 116 -6.21 -8.07 2.01
CA ASN A 116 -6.17 -8.20 3.47
C ASN A 116 -4.77 -8.47 4.02
N LEU A 117 -3.80 -8.82 3.17
CA LEU A 117 -2.49 -9.32 3.60
C LEU A 117 -1.34 -8.34 3.33
N PHE A 118 -1.44 -7.51 2.29
CA PHE A 118 -0.34 -6.67 1.81
C PHE A 118 -0.68 -5.17 1.88
N PRO A 119 -0.12 -4.42 2.84
CA PRO A 119 -0.19 -2.96 2.88
C PRO A 119 0.50 -2.31 1.68
N ILE A 120 -0.13 -1.31 1.05
CA ILE A 120 0.47 -0.59 -0.07
C ILE A 120 1.42 0.50 0.46
N TYR A 121 2.69 0.39 0.10
CA TYR A 121 3.68 1.43 0.36
C TYR A 121 3.44 2.63 -0.56
N CYS A 122 3.24 3.81 0.01
CA CYS A 122 3.14 5.07 -0.73
C CYS A 122 3.61 6.24 0.15
N SER A 123 3.72 7.44 -0.42
CA SER A 123 4.16 8.62 0.33
C SER A 123 3.24 8.93 1.52
N SER A 124 1.92 8.81 1.36
CA SER A 124 0.96 9.08 2.43
C SER A 124 1.05 8.06 3.57
N SER A 125 1.15 6.77 3.25
CA SER A 125 1.27 5.73 4.29
C SER A 125 2.64 5.77 4.98
N HIS A 126 3.70 6.12 4.26
CA HIS A 126 5.02 6.34 4.85
C HIS A 126 5.02 7.55 5.82
N ARG A 127 4.40 8.67 5.45
CA ARG A 127 4.26 9.85 6.32
C ARG A 127 3.48 9.52 7.59
N LEU A 128 2.39 8.77 7.49
CA LEU A 128 1.64 8.31 8.66
C LEU A 128 2.47 7.41 9.57
N VAL A 129 3.19 6.43 9.01
CA VAL A 129 4.11 5.58 9.79
C VAL A 129 5.18 6.41 10.49
N ASN A 130 5.71 7.44 9.83
CA ASN A 130 6.71 8.33 10.42
C ASN A 130 6.14 9.16 11.58
N ALA A 131 4.94 9.72 11.41
CA ALA A 131 4.24 10.45 12.48
C ALA A 131 3.94 9.54 13.68
N PHE A 132 3.45 8.33 13.42
CA PHE A 132 3.14 7.33 14.45
C PHE A 132 4.37 6.84 15.22
N ASN A 133 5.54 6.82 14.58
CA ASN A 133 6.78 6.33 15.19
C ASN A 133 7.71 7.46 15.66
N SER A 134 7.17 8.65 15.93
CA SER A 134 7.91 9.83 16.41
C SER A 134 9.16 10.15 15.58
N GLY A 135 9.09 10.00 14.25
CA GLY A 135 10.21 10.29 13.35
C GLY A 135 11.25 9.18 13.20
N GLN A 136 11.11 8.05 13.91
CA GLN A 136 12.05 6.93 13.83
C GLN A 136 11.68 5.99 12.66
N CYS A 137 11.80 6.45 11.42
CA CYS A 137 11.55 5.60 10.27
C CYS A 137 12.79 4.79 9.88
N LYS A 138 12.64 3.49 9.61
CA LYS A 138 13.66 2.69 8.93
C LYS A 138 13.51 2.88 7.42
N ASP A 139 14.62 2.81 6.68
CA ASP A 139 14.56 2.80 5.22
C ASP A 139 13.75 1.58 4.77
N ILE A 140 12.69 1.82 3.97
CA ILE A 140 11.84 0.77 3.42
C ILE A 140 12.65 -0.24 2.59
N LYS A 141 13.79 0.19 2.06
CA LYS A 141 14.65 -0.60 1.17
C LYS A 141 14.98 -1.98 1.72
N ASP A 142 15.09 -2.12 3.04
CA ASP A 142 15.52 -3.37 3.67
C ASP A 142 14.42 -4.06 4.50
N HIS A 143 13.26 -3.42 4.72
CA HIS A 143 12.33 -3.83 5.77
C HIS A 143 10.83 -3.62 5.44
N TYR A 144 10.32 -4.27 4.40
CA TYR A 144 8.88 -4.26 4.13
C TYR A 144 8.08 -4.92 5.28
N GLU A 145 8.60 -5.98 5.91
CA GLU A 145 7.97 -6.64 7.07
C GLU A 145 7.77 -5.66 8.24
N TRP A 146 8.77 -4.83 8.55
CA TRP A 146 8.65 -3.79 9.58
C TRP A 146 7.55 -2.79 9.22
N TYR A 147 7.49 -2.38 7.95
CA TYR A 147 6.41 -1.51 7.48
C TYR A 147 5.04 -2.18 7.64
N VAL A 148 4.92 -3.49 7.37
CA VAL A 148 3.68 -4.25 7.62
C VAL A 148 3.29 -4.24 9.09
N GLU A 149 4.23 -4.48 10.01
CA GLU A 149 3.99 -4.42 11.45
C GLU A 149 3.48 -3.05 11.90
N LYS A 150 4.06 -1.97 11.38
CA LYS A 150 3.62 -0.60 11.69
C LYS A 150 2.24 -0.32 11.13
N MET A 151 1.95 -0.75 9.91
CA MET A 151 0.62 -0.61 9.32
C MET A 151 -0.45 -1.40 10.08
N LYS A 152 -0.11 -2.59 10.63
CA LYS A 152 -1.01 -3.33 11.53
C LYS A 152 -1.29 -2.56 12.82
N SER A 153 -0.24 -2.05 13.46
CA SER A 153 -0.36 -1.25 14.71
C SER A 153 -1.23 -0.01 14.49
N ILE A 154 -1.02 0.70 13.38
CA ILE A 154 -1.85 1.86 12.99
C ILE A 154 -3.30 1.45 12.80
N LYS A 155 -3.58 0.32 12.14
CA LYS A 155 -4.96 -0.15 11.96
C LYS A 155 -5.66 -0.42 13.28
N GLU A 156 -4.95 -0.96 14.25
CA GLU A 156 -5.48 -1.26 15.58
C GLU A 156 -5.72 0.03 16.39
N GLU A 157 -4.73 0.91 16.48
CA GLU A 157 -4.78 2.15 17.29
C GLU A 157 -5.80 3.18 16.79
N PHE A 158 -6.07 3.20 15.48
CA PHE A 158 -7.03 4.12 14.86
C PHE A 158 -8.36 3.45 14.48
N SER A 159 -8.64 2.23 14.96
CA SER A 159 -9.87 1.50 14.64
C SER A 159 -10.12 1.32 13.12
N LEU A 160 -9.06 1.26 12.32
CA LEU A 160 -9.11 1.09 10.85
C LEU A 160 -9.17 -0.39 10.44
N THR A 161 -9.35 -1.31 11.40
CA THR A 161 -9.50 -2.75 11.14
C THR A 161 -10.60 -3.12 10.13
N PRO A 162 -11.72 -2.38 9.98
CA PRO A 162 -12.74 -2.65 8.96
C PRO A 162 -12.28 -2.42 7.51
N LEU A 163 -11.17 -1.70 7.30
CA LEU A 163 -10.63 -1.43 5.96
C LEU A 163 -9.62 -2.50 5.57
N ASN A 164 -9.75 -3.10 4.39
CA ASN A 164 -8.63 -3.86 3.81
C ASN A 164 -7.52 -2.88 3.36
N TYR A 165 -6.34 -3.38 2.99
CA TYR A 165 -5.21 -2.51 2.64
C TYR A 165 -5.38 -1.74 1.32
N LEU A 166 -6.22 -2.22 0.40
CA LEU A 166 -6.55 -1.48 -0.82
C LEU A 166 -7.43 -0.27 -0.49
N GLU A 167 -8.44 -0.48 0.35
CA GLU A 167 -9.31 0.58 0.88
C GLU A 167 -8.53 1.55 1.77
N LEU A 168 -7.67 1.01 2.65
CA LEU A 168 -6.84 1.81 3.54
C LEU A 168 -5.92 2.73 2.74
N ASN A 169 -5.29 2.25 1.66
CA ASN A 169 -4.45 3.11 0.83
C ASN A 169 -5.23 4.34 0.30
N LYS A 170 -6.47 4.14 -0.13
CA LYS A 170 -7.33 5.23 -0.59
C LYS A 170 -7.77 6.14 0.56
N PHE A 171 -8.15 5.56 1.70
CA PHE A 171 -8.54 6.27 2.90
C PHE A 171 -7.40 7.18 3.39
N LEU A 172 -6.17 6.65 3.46
CA LEU A 172 -4.99 7.41 3.87
C LEU A 172 -4.69 8.56 2.91
N TRP A 173 -4.88 8.38 1.61
CA TRP A 173 -4.72 9.46 0.64
C TRP A 173 -5.74 10.59 0.84
N LEU A 174 -6.97 10.25 1.20
CA LEU A 174 -8.04 11.21 1.44
C LEU A 174 -7.88 12.01 2.73
N TYR A 175 -7.50 11.32 3.81
CA TYR A 175 -7.55 11.87 5.17
C TYR A 175 -6.17 12.03 5.79
N GLU A 176 -5.12 12.14 4.97
CA GLU A 176 -3.74 12.22 5.42
C GLU A 176 -3.53 13.34 6.46
N GLU A 177 -4.09 14.52 6.20
CA GLU A 177 -3.97 15.70 7.04
C GLU A 177 -4.65 15.47 8.40
N GLN A 178 -5.92 15.05 8.39
CA GLN A 178 -6.70 14.78 9.61
C GLN A 178 -6.05 13.69 10.45
N LEU A 179 -5.56 12.61 9.82
CA LEU A 179 -4.87 11.53 10.53
C LEU A 179 -3.56 11.98 11.16
N SER A 180 -2.80 12.86 10.48
CA SER A 180 -1.55 13.40 11.00
C SER A 180 -1.78 14.31 12.21
N GLU A 181 -2.84 15.12 12.19
CA GLU A 181 -3.25 15.93 13.34
C GLU A 181 -3.66 15.07 14.53
N ILE A 182 -4.49 14.05 14.31
CA ILE A 182 -4.94 13.13 15.36
C ILE A 182 -3.75 12.35 15.94
N ALA A 183 -2.83 11.87 15.08
CA ALA A 183 -1.62 11.17 15.52
C ALA A 183 -0.73 12.06 16.41
N SER A 184 -0.53 13.32 16.00
CA SER A 184 0.28 14.28 16.74
C SER A 184 -0.34 14.66 18.09
N ALA A 185 -1.67 14.69 18.19
CA ALA A 185 -2.39 14.94 19.44
C ALA A 185 -2.36 13.74 20.41
N LYS A 186 -2.44 12.51 19.89
CA LYS A 186 -2.37 11.28 20.69
C LYS A 186 -0.96 10.93 21.17
N MET A 187 0.07 11.30 20.41
CA MET A 187 1.47 10.98 20.70
C MET A 187 2.30 12.27 20.79
N PRO A 188 2.10 13.11 21.82
CA PRO A 188 2.89 14.32 21.99
C PRO A 188 4.37 13.93 22.05
N SER A 189 5.18 14.59 21.24
CA SER A 189 6.64 14.46 21.28
C SER A 189 7.12 14.66 22.71
N ILE A 190 7.76 13.64 23.28
CA ILE A 190 8.53 13.80 24.51
C ILE A 190 9.67 14.76 24.14
N PRO A 191 9.79 15.94 24.77
CA PRO A 191 10.93 16.81 24.50
C PRO A 191 12.19 16.03 24.83
N CYS A 192 13.13 15.95 23.88
CA CYS A 192 14.46 15.46 24.19
C CYS A 192 15.02 16.32 25.34
N LEU A 193 15.27 15.70 26.49
CA LEU A 193 16.01 16.29 27.61
C LEU A 193 17.51 16.34 27.28
#